data_AF-A0A937DHW6-F1
#
_entry.id   AF-A0A937DHW6-F1
#
_cell.length_a   1.000
_cell.length_b   1.000
_cell.length_c   1.000
_cell.angle_alpha   90.00
_cell.angle_beta   90.00
_cell.angle_gamma   90.00
#
_symmetry.space_group_name_H-M   'P 1'
#
loop_
_entity.id
_entity.type
_entity.pdbx_description
1 polymer ?
#
loop_
_entity_poly.entity_id
_entity_poly.type
_entity_poly.pdbx_seq_one_letter_code
_entity_poly.pdbx_strand_id
1 'polypeptide(L)'
;MTVNITNIKPISAQKTGSNWLLTVKYTANFTAEEATTHNYTFRDSLSIREEDDTSGDDVVTGFVGASNFNPSALSVSRTLVAKVSEEDLDTELGGEEIYARIRLRNLTTGGVPKHKNTAVINLAP
;
A
#
# COMPACT_ATOMS: atom_id res chain seq x y z
N MET A 1 -21.60 -1.38 7.59
CA MET A 1 -20.18 -1.03 7.31
C MET A 1 -19.77 -1.82 6.07
N THR A 2 -18.85 -1.32 5.25
CA THR A 2 -18.27 -2.09 4.12
C THR A 2 -16.78 -2.18 4.34
N VAL A 3 -16.10 -3.17 3.73
CA VAL A 3 -14.63 -3.27 3.79
C VAL A 3 -13.96 -1.92 3.51
N ASN A 4 -12.97 -1.55 4.35
CA ASN A 4 -12.32 -0.24 4.29
C ASN A 4 -10.86 -0.28 4.77
N ILE A 5 -10.07 0.72 4.38
CA ILE A 5 -8.67 0.93 4.77
C ILE A 5 -8.61 2.21 5.62
N THR A 6 -8.07 2.12 6.84
CA THR A 6 -7.92 3.26 7.77
C THR A 6 -6.57 3.23 8.49
N ASN A 7 -6.31 4.23 9.36
CA ASN A 7 -5.11 4.34 10.21
C ASN A 7 -3.80 4.16 9.44
N ILE A 8 -3.77 4.71 8.22
CA ILE A 8 -2.63 4.60 7.32
C ILE A 8 -1.49 5.44 7.89
N LYS A 9 -0.32 4.81 8.06
CA LYS A 9 0.89 5.51 8.47
C LYS A 9 1.65 6.03 7.25
N PRO A 10 2.42 7.12 7.39
CA PRO A 10 3.40 7.51 6.38
C PRO A 10 4.32 6.34 6.03
N ILE A 11 4.87 6.34 4.81
CA ILE A 11 5.85 5.35 4.40
C ILE A 11 7.06 5.42 5.36
N SER A 12 7.53 4.27 5.80
CA SER A 12 8.85 4.15 6.42
C SER A 12 9.83 3.65 5.37
N ALA A 13 10.84 4.47 5.08
CA ALA A 13 11.85 4.20 4.08
C ALA A 13 13.17 3.75 4.73
N GLN A 14 13.80 2.72 4.16
CA GLN A 14 15.14 2.28 4.56
C GLN A 14 15.95 1.95 3.31
N LYS A 15 17.09 2.63 3.13
CA LYS A 15 18.05 2.32 2.07
C LYS A 15 18.91 1.11 2.44
N THR A 16 19.06 0.18 1.51
CA THR A 16 19.86 -1.06 1.62
C THR A 16 20.69 -1.24 0.35
N GLY A 17 21.92 -0.72 0.33
CA GLY A 17 22.69 -0.61 -0.92
C GLY A 17 21.95 0.26 -1.93
N SER A 18 21.87 -0.19 -3.19
CA SER A 18 21.14 0.50 -4.28
C SER A 18 19.64 0.19 -4.31
N ASN A 19 19.02 -0.10 -3.15
CA ASN A 19 17.58 -0.34 -3.07
C ASN A 19 16.97 0.35 -1.86
N TRP A 20 15.73 0.74 -1.98
CA TRP A 20 14.86 1.19 -0.91
C TRP A 20 13.88 0.10 -0.50
N LEU A 21 13.78 -0.15 0.80
CA LEU A 21 12.68 -0.89 1.40
C LEU A 21 11.65 0.10 1.94
N LEU A 22 10.50 0.15 1.28
CA LEU A 22 9.41 1.06 1.59
C LEU A 22 8.29 0.28 2.28
N THR A 23 8.06 0.58 3.56
CA THR A 23 7.12 -0.14 4.42
C THR A 23 5.89 0.71 4.71
N VAL A 24 4.71 0.16 4.48
CA VAL A 24 3.41 0.78 4.76
C VAL A 24 2.65 -0.03 5.80
N LYS A 25 2.18 0.66 6.84
CA LYS A 25 1.32 0.06 7.88
C LYS A 25 -0.07 0.69 7.83
N TYR A 26 -1.11 -0.13 7.92
CA TYR A 26 -2.51 0.32 7.92
C TYR A 26 -3.43 -0.66 8.65
N THR A 27 -4.69 -0.25 8.87
CA THR A 27 -5.75 -1.11 9.39
C THR A 27 -6.75 -1.45 8.28
N ALA A 28 -6.96 -2.75 8.04
CA ALA A 28 -8.05 -3.24 7.22
C ALA A 28 -9.28 -3.48 8.12
N ASN A 29 -10.44 -2.94 7.74
CA ASN A 29 -11.68 -3.09 8.49
C ASN A 29 -12.70 -3.87 7.68
N PHE A 30 -13.44 -4.75 8.35
CA PHE A 30 -14.33 -5.74 7.76
C PHE A 30 -15.70 -5.66 8.41
N THR A 31 -16.71 -6.16 7.71
CA THR A 31 -18.00 -6.47 8.31
C THR A 31 -17.92 -7.70 9.22
N ALA A 32 -18.91 -7.86 10.09
CA ALA A 32 -19.04 -9.07 10.91
C ALA A 32 -19.10 -10.33 10.03
N GLU A 33 -19.87 -10.29 8.94
CA GLU A 33 -19.99 -11.42 8.01
C GLU A 33 -18.63 -11.80 7.39
N GLU A 34 -17.88 -10.81 6.90
CA GLU A 34 -16.55 -11.00 6.31
C GLU A 34 -15.54 -11.56 7.32
N ALA A 35 -15.64 -11.17 8.59
CA ALA A 35 -14.70 -11.57 9.63
C ALA A 35 -15.03 -12.90 10.33
N THR A 36 -16.29 -13.34 10.36
CA THR A 36 -16.69 -14.46 11.23
C THR A 36 -17.44 -15.60 10.55
N THR A 37 -18.09 -15.36 9.40
CA THR A 37 -19.17 -16.26 8.98
C THR A 37 -18.85 -17.10 7.73
N HIS A 38 -17.83 -16.74 6.93
CA HIS A 38 -17.72 -17.31 5.57
C HIS A 38 -16.29 -17.50 5.03
N ASN A 39 -15.25 -17.51 5.88
CA ASN A 39 -13.84 -17.67 5.43
C ASN A 39 -13.50 -16.77 4.22
N TYR A 40 -13.94 -15.51 4.24
CA TYR A 40 -13.68 -14.58 3.15
C TYR A 40 -12.17 -14.45 2.95
N THR A 41 -11.72 -14.52 1.70
CA THR A 41 -10.32 -14.34 1.34
C THR A 41 -10.13 -12.94 0.77
N PHE A 42 -9.17 -12.22 1.33
CA PHE A 42 -8.76 -10.91 0.85
C PHE A 42 -7.34 -10.95 0.32
N ARG A 43 -7.02 -10.02 -0.57
CA ARG A 43 -5.67 -9.75 -1.01
C ARG A 43 -5.36 -8.26 -0.86
N ASP A 44 -4.30 -7.96 -0.15
CA ASP A 44 -3.71 -6.63 -0.12
C ASP A 44 -2.51 -6.55 -1.07
N SER A 45 -2.18 -5.33 -1.49
CA SER A 45 -1.02 -5.00 -2.33
C SER A 45 -0.79 -3.49 -2.29
N LEU A 46 0.42 -3.04 -2.65
CA LEU A 46 0.75 -1.62 -2.73
C LEU A 46 1.44 -1.28 -4.05
N SER A 47 1.28 -0.07 -4.56
CA SER A 47 2.13 0.50 -5.62
C SER A 47 2.77 1.78 -5.12
N ILE A 48 4.05 1.98 -5.42
CA ILE A 48 4.77 3.24 -5.16
C ILE A 48 4.57 4.17 -6.33
N ARG A 49 4.40 5.45 -6.02
CA ARG A 49 4.18 6.53 -6.98
C ARG A 49 4.97 7.77 -6.57
N GLU A 50 5.44 8.48 -7.57
CA GLU A 50 6.03 9.81 -7.44
C GLU A 50 4.92 10.84 -7.69
N GLU A 51 4.84 11.83 -6.81
CA GLU A 51 3.96 12.98 -6.99
C GLU A 51 4.64 13.93 -7.98
N ASP A 52 3.99 14.15 -9.12
CA ASP A 52 4.40 15.18 -10.10
C ASP A 52 3.31 16.24 -10.16
N ASP A 53 3.68 17.44 -9.74
CA ASP A 53 2.83 18.63 -9.72
C ASP A 53 2.30 19.06 -11.11
N THR A 54 2.89 18.56 -12.19
CA THR A 54 2.69 19.08 -13.56
C THR A 54 2.19 18.07 -14.59
N SER A 55 2.61 16.79 -14.54
CA SER A 55 2.27 15.78 -15.57
C SER A 55 1.35 14.67 -15.08
N GLY A 56 1.08 14.61 -13.78
CA GLY A 56 0.35 13.53 -13.11
C GLY A 56 1.26 12.39 -12.68
N ASP A 57 0.96 11.82 -11.51
CA ASP A 57 1.83 10.91 -10.76
C ASP A 57 2.40 9.73 -11.57
N ASP A 58 3.73 9.58 -11.49
CA ASP A 58 4.44 8.47 -12.10
C ASP A 58 4.30 7.18 -11.29
N VAL A 59 4.18 6.07 -12.00
CA VAL A 59 4.01 4.74 -11.41
C VAL A 59 5.36 4.05 -11.34
N VAL A 60 6.06 4.29 -10.22
CA VAL A 60 7.35 3.64 -9.91
C VAL A 60 7.23 2.12 -9.85
N THR A 61 6.14 1.61 -9.24
CA THR A 61 5.90 0.15 -9.20
C THR A 61 4.48 -0.22 -9.62
N GLY A 62 4.34 -1.43 -10.19
CA GLY A 62 3.05 -2.13 -10.17
C GLY A 62 2.55 -2.42 -8.74
N PHE A 63 1.40 -3.06 -8.62
CA PHE A 63 0.92 -3.53 -7.31
C PHE A 63 1.74 -4.75 -6.83
N VAL A 64 2.68 -4.50 -5.92
CA VAL A 64 3.60 -5.47 -5.32
C VAL A 64 3.25 -5.77 -3.86
N GLY A 65 4.08 -6.59 -3.20
CA GLY A 65 3.94 -6.93 -1.77
C GLY A 65 2.67 -7.73 -1.46
N ALA A 66 2.09 -8.38 -2.46
CA ALA A 66 0.71 -8.81 -2.37
C ALA A 66 0.55 -10.07 -1.52
N SER A 67 -0.33 -10.04 -0.52
CA SER A 67 -0.56 -11.18 0.37
C SER A 67 -2.04 -11.53 0.47
N ASN A 68 -2.33 -12.82 0.44
CA ASN A 68 -3.68 -13.31 0.71
C ASN A 68 -3.84 -13.51 2.22
N PHE A 69 -5.01 -13.17 2.76
CA PHE A 69 -5.34 -13.42 4.15
C PHE A 69 -6.84 -13.56 4.36
N ASN A 70 -7.21 -14.28 5.41
CA ASN A 70 -8.57 -14.34 5.92
C ASN A 70 -8.62 -13.49 7.19
N PRO A 71 -9.53 -12.50 7.30
CA PRO A 71 -9.62 -11.67 8.48
C PRO A 71 -10.12 -12.50 9.66
N SER A 72 -9.40 -12.46 10.77
CA SER A 72 -9.79 -13.12 12.03
C SER A 72 -10.52 -12.19 13.00
N ALA A 73 -10.68 -10.92 12.63
CA ALA A 73 -11.31 -9.88 13.44
C ALA A 73 -11.91 -8.78 12.55
N LEU A 74 -12.77 -7.94 13.12
CA LEU A 74 -13.37 -6.79 12.43
C LEU A 74 -12.33 -5.76 11.97
N SER A 75 -11.17 -5.71 12.63
CA SER A 75 -10.05 -4.84 12.28
C SER A 75 -8.75 -5.61 12.39
N VAL A 76 -7.93 -5.57 11.34
CA VAL A 76 -6.64 -6.26 11.27
C VAL A 76 -5.56 -5.27 10.88
N SER A 77 -4.49 -5.19 11.68
CA SER A 77 -3.29 -4.43 11.34
C SER A 77 -2.49 -5.18 10.27
N ARG A 78 -2.10 -4.46 9.21
CA ARG A 78 -1.40 -5.00 8.05
C ARG A 78 -0.12 -4.20 7.81
N THR A 79 0.88 -4.89 7.28
CA THR A 79 2.15 -4.32 6.85
C THR A 79 2.41 -4.80 5.43
N LEU A 80 2.68 -3.87 4.53
CA LEU A 80 3.08 -4.14 3.16
C LEU A 80 4.47 -3.55 2.93
N VAL A 81 5.29 -4.25 2.15
CA VAL A 81 6.66 -3.82 1.84
C VAL A 81 6.85 -3.84 0.32
N ALA A 82 7.39 -2.76 -0.22
CA ALA A 82 7.93 -2.71 -1.56
C ALA A 82 9.45 -2.57 -1.48
N LYS A 83 10.13 -3.25 -2.41
CA LYS A 83 11.54 -3.03 -2.69
C LYS A 83 11.62 -2.30 -4.03
N VAL A 84 12.29 -1.16 -4.04
CA VAL A 84 12.42 -0.29 -5.22
C VAL A 84 13.91 -0.03 -5.42
N SER A 85 14.40 -0.04 -6.67
CA SER A 85 15.80 0.34 -6.92
C SER A 85 15.96 1.86 -6.86
N GLU A 86 17.17 2.35 -6.62
CA GLU A 86 17.44 3.78 -6.72
C GLU A 86 17.38 4.32 -8.15
N GLU A 87 17.43 3.43 -9.16
CA GLU A 87 17.32 3.82 -10.57
C GLU A 87 15.85 3.97 -10.99
N ASP A 88 14.93 3.23 -10.35
CA ASP A 88 13.49 3.32 -10.61
C ASP A 88 12.85 4.54 -9.95
N LEU A 89 13.46 5.04 -8.87
CA LEU A 89 13.12 6.33 -8.30
C LEU A 89 13.97 7.32 -9.09
N ASP A 90 13.36 8.08 -9.99
CA ASP A 90 14.10 8.98 -10.91
C ASP A 90 14.63 10.17 -10.11
N THR A 91 15.63 9.94 -9.26
CA THR A 91 16.08 10.90 -8.25
C THR A 91 16.65 12.15 -8.93
N GLU A 92 15.79 13.11 -9.25
CA GLU A 92 16.21 14.44 -9.61
C GLU A 92 16.79 15.10 -8.35
N LEU A 93 17.79 15.94 -8.54
CA LEU A 93 18.49 16.61 -7.44
C LEU A 93 17.56 17.62 -6.75
N GLY A 94 16.76 17.16 -5.79
CA GLY A 94 15.82 18.00 -5.03
C GLY A 94 15.02 17.34 -3.91
N GLY A 95 14.77 16.03 -3.98
CA GLY A 95 14.07 15.26 -2.94
C GLY A 95 12.75 14.68 -3.46
N GLU A 96 12.75 13.38 -3.75
CA GLU A 96 11.59 12.71 -4.35
C GLU A 96 10.39 12.69 -3.39
N GLU A 97 9.26 13.21 -3.86
CA GLU A 97 7.98 13.18 -3.17
C GLU A 97 7.22 11.91 -3.57
N ILE A 98 7.21 10.91 -2.68
CA ILE A 98 6.56 9.63 -2.96
C ILE A 98 5.37 9.37 -2.04
N TYR A 99 4.41 8.61 -2.57
CA TYR A 99 3.35 8.00 -1.78
C TYR A 99 3.06 6.57 -2.23
N ALA A 100 2.37 5.81 -1.37
CA ALA A 100 1.97 4.45 -1.68
C ALA A 100 0.47 4.38 -1.85
N ARG A 101 0.03 3.81 -2.97
CA ARG A 101 -1.38 3.45 -3.19
C ARG A 101 -1.61 2.03 -2.73
N ILE A 102 -2.34 1.87 -1.62
CA ILE A 102 -2.77 0.59 -1.07
C ILE A 102 -3.99 0.11 -1.82
N ARG A 103 -4.07 -1.19 -2.11
CA ARG A 103 -5.23 -1.86 -2.70
C ARG A 103 -5.63 -3.06 -1.85
N LEU A 104 -6.90 -3.12 -1.46
CA LEU A 104 -7.51 -4.24 -0.76
C LEU A 104 -8.65 -4.82 -1.61
N ARG A 105 -8.54 -6.09 -1.99
CA ARG A 105 -9.53 -6.81 -2.82
C ARG A 105 -10.18 -7.92 -2.03
N ASN A 106 -11.52 -8.02 -2.11
CA ASN A 106 -12.27 -9.18 -1.67
C ASN A 106 -12.24 -10.23 -2.80
N LEU A 107 -11.52 -11.33 -2.61
CA LEU A 107 -11.40 -12.41 -3.61
C LEU A 107 -12.60 -13.35 -3.60
N THR A 108 -13.32 -13.44 -2.49
CA THR A 108 -14.49 -14.31 -2.36
C THR A 108 -15.67 -13.80 -3.20
N THR A 109 -15.94 -12.49 -3.16
CA THR A 109 -17.07 -11.89 -3.90
C THR A 109 -16.66 -11.32 -5.25
N GLY A 110 -15.35 -11.17 -5.51
CA GLY A 110 -14.86 -10.49 -6.71
C GLY A 110 -15.22 -9.00 -6.79
N GLY A 111 -15.65 -8.40 -5.67
CA GLY A 111 -16.07 -7.00 -5.61
C GLY A 111 -14.98 -6.00 -5.99
N VAL A 112 -15.40 -4.77 -6.26
CA VAL A 112 -14.49 -3.67 -6.63
C VAL A 112 -13.45 -3.43 -5.53
N PRO A 113 -12.14 -3.43 -5.86
CA PRO A 113 -11.09 -3.19 -4.87
C PRO A 113 -11.22 -1.83 -4.20
N LYS A 114 -10.86 -1.75 -2.92
CA LYS A 114 -10.71 -0.48 -2.19
C LYS A 114 -9.30 0.03 -2.33
N HIS A 115 -9.17 1.34 -2.54
CA HIS A 115 -7.91 2.04 -2.67
C HIS A 115 -7.80 3.17 -1.66
N LYS A 116 -6.60 3.35 -1.10
CA LYS A 116 -6.23 4.53 -0.30
C LYS A 116 -4.75 4.83 -0.48
N ASN A 117 -4.40 6.10 -0.38
CA ASN A 117 -3.02 6.56 -0.46
C ASN A 117 -2.46 6.80 0.95
N THR A 118 -1.16 6.61 1.12
CA THR A 118 -0.44 7.20 2.26
C THR A 118 -0.36 8.72 2.10
N ALA A 119 0.10 9.41 3.15
CA ALA A 119 0.64 10.76 2.94
C ALA A 119 1.88 10.67 2.04
N VAL A 120 2.15 11.77 1.35
CA VAL A 120 3.38 11.98 0.59
C VAL A 120 4.53 12.16 1.58
N ILE A 121 5.70 11.61 1.24
CA ILE A 121 6.95 11.81 2.00
C ILE A 121 8.06 12.22 1.05
N ASN A 122 9.00 13.00 1.56
CA ASN A 122 10.27 13.23 0.88
C ASN A 122 11.22 12.07 1.16
N LEU A 123 11.75 11.43 0.12
CA LEU A 123 12.89 10.54 0.23
C LEU A 123 14.18 11.38 0.26
N ALA A 124 14.76 11.49 1.43
CA ALA A 124 16.11 12.01 1.60
C ALA A 124 17.11 10.83 1.71
N PRO A 125 18.30 10.90 1.07
CA PRO A 125 19.38 9.91 1.22
C PRO A 125 19.81 9.65 2.65
#